data_AF-A0AAE1ULU0-F1
#
_entry.id   AF-A0AAE1ULU0-F1
#
_cell.length_a   1.000
_cell.length_b   1.000
_cell.length_c   1.000
_cell.angle_alpha   90.00
_cell.angle_beta   90.00
_cell.angle_gamma   90.00
#
_symmetry.space_group_name_H-M   'P 1'
#
loop_
_entity.id
_entity.type
_entity.pdbx_description
1 polymer ?
#
loop_
_entity_poly.entity_id
_entity_poly.type
_entity_poly.pdbx_seq_one_letter_code
_entity_poly.pdbx_strand_id
1 'polypeptide(L)'
;MVVTRLLEQYSALVLYFTDAVLNERLLVCENTLRKLQDPTTKVYLQFLDFALPIFNGLDKQMQSETSQIHTICKSVIASYTTFVECYLKDEYVEKCPLHELRLSDPHNFKDLKNMYFGAAVEATLSQPHSIPPQAVEQFKLKCLDFYIEGALQISKRFPFDNKVFQLLEALDPKVVEAKSVPSLAPLMNYFPLLVSNATLQKIDTEWRMLRSKVSTILANNPDMTPIKFWVKVSVMTAGDGT
;
A
#
# COMPACT_ATOMS: atom_id res chain seq x y z
N MET A 1 13.53 -5.74 -6.58
CA MET A 1 13.59 -4.29 -6.88
C MET A 1 15.04 -3.85 -7.09
N VAL A 2 15.28 -2.71 -7.72
CA VAL A 2 16.64 -2.17 -7.94
C VAL A 2 17.41 -2.02 -6.63
N VAL A 3 16.76 -1.51 -5.57
CA VAL A 3 17.38 -1.29 -4.25
C VAL A 3 17.84 -2.60 -3.60
N THR A 4 17.00 -3.64 -3.60
CA THR A 4 17.35 -4.97 -3.09
C THR A 4 18.62 -5.50 -3.76
N ARG A 5 18.71 -5.39 -5.09
CA ARG A 5 19.88 -5.83 -5.86
C ARG A 5 21.13 -4.99 -5.53
N LEU A 6 20.97 -3.68 -5.30
CA LEU A 6 22.07 -2.82 -4.86
C LEU A 6 22.59 -3.24 -3.47
N LEU A 7 21.69 -3.61 -2.55
CA LEU A 7 22.06 -4.08 -1.22
C LEU A 7 22.75 -5.44 -1.26
N GLU A 8 22.26 -6.39 -2.07
CA GLU A 8 22.88 -7.70 -2.28
C GLU A 8 24.31 -7.58 -2.83
N GLN A 9 24.51 -6.68 -3.79
CA GLN A 9 25.79 -6.48 -4.47
C GLN A 9 26.65 -5.40 -3.80
N TYR A 10 26.26 -4.88 -2.63
CA TYR A 10 26.89 -3.69 -2.04
C TYR A 10 28.40 -3.86 -1.84
N SER A 11 28.83 -4.99 -1.27
CA SER A 11 30.25 -5.29 -1.04
C SER A 11 31.02 -5.42 -2.37
N ALA A 12 30.42 -6.05 -3.38
CA ALA A 12 31.02 -6.19 -4.70
C ALA A 12 31.16 -4.83 -5.41
N LEU A 13 30.16 -3.95 -5.28
CA LEU A 13 30.21 -2.59 -5.80
C LEU A 13 31.33 -1.78 -5.15
N VAL A 14 31.49 -1.86 -3.82
CA VAL A 14 32.60 -1.20 -3.11
C VAL A 14 33.95 -1.69 -3.64
N LEU A 15 34.14 -3.01 -3.80
CA LEU A 15 35.38 -3.58 -4.33
C LEU A 15 35.65 -3.14 -5.76
N TYR A 16 34.63 -3.20 -6.63
CA TYR A 16 34.72 -2.78 -8.02
C TYR A 16 35.13 -1.32 -8.15
N PHE A 17 34.45 -0.41 -7.44
CA PHE A 17 34.78 1.01 -7.50
C PHE A 17 36.12 1.34 -6.82
N THR A 18 36.56 0.55 -5.84
CA THR A 18 37.92 0.67 -5.28
C THR A 18 38.97 0.37 -6.34
N ASP A 19 38.83 -0.75 -7.06
CA ASP A 19 39.74 -1.12 -8.15
C ASP A 19 39.71 -0.10 -9.29
N ALA A 20 38.52 0.34 -9.72
CA ALA A 20 38.36 1.32 -10.78
C ALA A 20 38.99 2.68 -10.44
N VAL A 21 38.92 3.13 -9.18
CA VAL A 21 39.60 4.36 -8.73
C VAL A 21 41.12 4.21 -8.79
N LEU A 22 41.64 3.05 -8.40
CA LEU A 22 43.09 2.79 -8.43
C LEU A 22 43.64 2.71 -9.85
N ASN A 23 42.89 2.09 -10.78
CA ASN A 23 43.34 1.78 -12.14
C ASN A 23 42.97 2.84 -13.18
N GLU A 24 41.73 3.36 -13.16
CA GLU A 24 41.18 4.22 -14.22
C GLU A 24 41.14 5.71 -13.85
N ARG A 25 41.19 6.05 -12.56
CA ARG A 25 41.19 7.43 -12.01
C ARG A 25 40.09 8.35 -12.57
N LEU A 26 38.93 7.78 -12.87
CA LEU A 26 37.77 8.56 -13.30
C LEU A 26 37.11 9.24 -12.10
N LEU A 27 36.86 10.55 -12.20
CA LEU A 27 36.20 11.34 -11.15
C LEU A 27 34.81 10.77 -10.74
N VAL A 28 34.10 10.15 -11.68
CA VAL A 28 32.81 9.50 -11.42
C VAL A 28 32.97 8.28 -10.51
N CYS A 29 34.02 7.48 -10.69
CA CYS A 29 34.31 6.32 -9.85
C CYS A 29 34.69 6.77 -8.43
N GLU A 30 35.48 7.84 -8.29
CA GLU A 30 35.83 8.41 -6.98
C GLU A 30 34.60 8.92 -6.22
N ASN A 31 33.74 9.68 -6.90
CA ASN A 31 32.51 10.20 -6.30
C ASN A 31 31.54 9.08 -5.90
N THR A 32 31.43 8.03 -6.72
CA THR A 32 30.58 6.87 -6.43
C THR A 32 31.12 6.07 -5.26
N LEU A 33 32.43 5.79 -5.23
CA LEU A 33 33.09 5.11 -4.12
C LEU A 33 32.92 5.87 -2.81
N ARG A 34 33.12 7.19 -2.82
CA ARG A 34 32.91 8.05 -1.65
C ARG A 34 31.49 7.91 -1.10
N LYS A 35 30.47 7.89 -1.98
CA LYS A 35 29.07 7.67 -1.55
C LYS A 35 28.85 6.27 -1.01
N LEU A 36 29.40 5.22 -1.62
CA LEU A 36 29.27 3.84 -1.13
C LEU A 36 29.99 3.61 0.20
N GLN A 37 31.06 4.37 0.47
CA GLN A 37 31.78 4.33 1.74
C GLN A 37 31.13 5.20 2.81
N ASP A 38 30.25 6.13 2.45
CA ASP A 38 29.44 6.87 3.43
C ASP A 38 28.52 5.88 4.17
N PRO A 39 28.65 5.77 5.49
CA PRO A 39 27.90 4.79 6.26
C PRO A 39 26.38 5.06 6.23
N THR A 40 25.95 6.30 5.95
CA THR A 40 24.52 6.66 5.83
C THR A 40 23.90 6.19 4.52
N THR A 41 24.68 6.01 3.45
CA THR A 41 24.17 5.57 2.14
C THR A 41 23.56 4.17 2.23
N LYS A 42 24.26 3.23 2.86
CA LYS A 42 23.76 1.85 3.00
C LYS A 42 22.47 1.83 3.83
N VAL A 43 22.42 2.61 4.90
CA VAL A 43 21.23 2.70 5.78
C VAL A 43 20.06 3.35 5.04
N TYR A 44 20.31 4.36 4.21
CA TYR A 44 19.27 4.94 3.37
C TYR A 44 18.74 3.97 2.31
N LEU A 45 19.60 3.13 1.72
CA LEU A 45 19.14 2.06 0.83
C LEU A 45 18.29 1.01 1.57
N GLN A 46 18.65 0.65 2.81
CA GLN A 46 17.83 -0.24 3.64
C GLN A 46 16.46 0.36 3.96
N PHE A 47 16.41 1.67 4.24
CA PHE A 47 15.15 2.40 4.38
C PHE A 47 14.30 2.33 3.11
N LEU A 48 14.90 2.58 1.95
CA LEU A 48 14.18 2.51 0.67
C LEU A 48 13.71 1.09 0.34
N ASP A 49 14.48 0.06 0.70
CA ASP A 49 14.07 -1.35 0.54
C ASP A 49 12.84 -1.68 1.41
N PHE A 50 12.68 -1.02 2.56
CA PHE A 50 11.47 -1.10 3.39
C PHE A 50 10.31 -0.26 2.83
N ALA A 51 10.54 1.00 2.47
CA ALA A 51 9.46 1.95 2.19
C ALA A 51 8.90 1.85 0.76
N LEU A 52 9.75 1.59 -0.24
CA LEU A 52 9.32 1.52 -1.65
C LEU A 52 8.35 0.38 -1.98
N PRO A 53 8.47 -0.85 -1.40
CA PRO A 53 7.51 -1.92 -1.64
C PRO A 53 6.06 -1.54 -1.33
N ILE A 54 5.83 -0.60 -0.39
CA ILE A 54 4.50 -0.09 -0.05
C ILE A 54 3.85 0.56 -1.29
N PHE A 55 4.58 1.42 -1.99
CA PHE A 55 4.11 2.04 -3.25
C PHE A 55 4.02 1.04 -4.39
N ASN A 56 5.02 0.18 -4.54
CA ASN A 56 5.03 -0.82 -5.62
C ASN A 56 3.83 -1.78 -5.52
N GLY A 57 3.36 -2.06 -4.31
CA GLY A 57 2.13 -2.83 -4.09
C GLY A 57 0.90 -2.12 -4.66
N LEU A 58 0.74 -0.82 -4.37
CA LEU A 58 -0.34 -0.01 -4.92
C LEU A 58 -0.24 0.11 -6.44
N ASP A 59 0.94 0.45 -6.96
CA ASP A 59 1.18 0.61 -8.39
C ASP A 59 0.86 -0.68 -9.15
N LYS A 60 1.34 -1.83 -8.65
CA LYS A 60 1.04 -3.13 -9.24
C LYS A 60 -0.45 -3.44 -9.26
N GLN A 61 -1.17 -3.08 -8.19
CA GLN A 61 -2.62 -3.29 -8.14
C GLN A 61 -3.35 -2.37 -9.12
N MET A 62 -2.98 -1.10 -9.20
CA MET A 62 -3.57 -0.14 -10.14
C MET A 62 -3.24 -0.46 -11.61
N GLN A 63 -2.09 -1.08 -11.87
CA GLN A 63 -1.66 -1.55 -13.19
C GLN A 63 -2.17 -2.96 -13.54
N SER A 64 -3.01 -3.56 -12.69
CA SER A 64 -3.56 -4.89 -12.98
C SER A 64 -4.42 -4.86 -14.24
N GLU A 65 -4.26 -5.87 -15.10
CA GLU A 65 -5.14 -6.11 -16.25
C GLU A 65 -6.54 -6.59 -15.85
N THR A 66 -6.71 -6.97 -14.57
CA THR A 66 -8.00 -7.39 -14.01
C THR A 66 -8.59 -6.29 -13.13
N SER A 67 -9.92 -6.21 -13.05
CA SER A 67 -10.61 -5.23 -12.21
C SER A 67 -10.25 -5.43 -10.72
N GLN A 68 -9.65 -4.39 -10.12
CA GLN A 68 -9.28 -4.31 -8.70
C GLN A 68 -10.16 -3.33 -7.91
N ILE A 69 -11.27 -2.85 -8.48
CA ILE A 69 -12.08 -1.78 -7.89
C ILE A 69 -12.68 -2.14 -6.52
N HIS A 70 -12.86 -3.44 -6.27
CA HIS A 70 -13.40 -3.97 -5.01
C HIS A 70 -12.37 -4.01 -3.88
N THR A 71 -11.08 -3.98 -4.18
CA THR A 71 -9.98 -4.06 -3.20
C THR A 71 -9.17 -2.77 -3.11
N ILE A 72 -9.26 -1.88 -4.10
CA ILE A 72 -8.37 -0.71 -4.20
C ILE A 72 -8.47 0.22 -2.99
N CYS A 73 -9.68 0.48 -2.49
CA CYS A 73 -9.90 1.35 -1.35
C CYS A 73 -9.19 0.82 -0.10
N LYS A 74 -9.40 -0.46 0.20
CA LYS A 74 -8.77 -1.16 1.31
C LYS A 74 -7.25 -1.16 1.21
N SER A 75 -6.71 -1.45 0.03
CA SER A 75 -5.26 -1.47 -0.19
C SER A 75 -4.62 -0.10 -0.03
N VAL A 76 -5.25 0.96 -0.56
CA VAL A 76 -4.76 2.34 -0.41
C VAL A 76 -4.82 2.77 1.05
N ILE A 77 -5.92 2.51 1.75
CA ILE A 77 -6.05 2.77 3.19
C ILE A 77 -4.93 2.07 3.96
N ALA A 78 -4.74 0.75 3.75
CA ALA A 78 -3.72 -0.01 4.47
C ALA A 78 -2.30 0.54 4.22
N SER A 79 -1.98 0.87 2.96
CA SER A 79 -0.67 1.41 2.58
C SER A 79 -0.44 2.81 3.15
N TYR A 80 -1.45 3.67 3.09
CA TYR A 80 -1.42 5.02 3.65
C TYR A 80 -1.26 4.99 5.16
N THR A 81 -2.07 4.18 5.86
CA THR A 81 -2.01 3.98 7.31
C THR A 81 -0.63 3.49 7.74
N THR A 82 -0.07 2.48 7.05
CA THR A 82 1.29 1.98 7.31
C THR A 82 2.33 3.10 7.21
N PHE A 83 2.18 4.00 6.24
CA PHE A 83 3.08 5.13 6.03
C PHE A 83 3.01 6.15 7.16
N VAL A 84 1.79 6.56 7.53
CA VAL A 84 1.60 7.60 8.56
C VAL A 84 1.92 7.09 9.96
N GLU A 85 1.66 5.82 10.26
CA GLU A 85 2.02 5.19 11.53
C GLU A 85 3.53 5.10 11.75
N CYS A 86 4.35 5.16 10.70
CA CYS A 86 5.81 5.19 10.86
C CYS A 86 6.31 6.44 11.60
N TYR A 87 5.57 7.56 11.53
CA TYR A 87 6.06 8.85 12.05
C TYR A 87 5.04 9.69 12.84
N LEU A 88 3.73 9.50 12.64
CA LEU A 88 2.69 10.14 13.44
C LEU A 88 2.41 9.33 14.72
N LYS A 89 1.95 10.03 15.76
CA LYS A 89 1.52 9.41 17.03
C LYS A 89 0.34 8.47 16.79
N ASP A 90 0.37 7.30 17.41
CA ASP A 90 -0.64 6.26 17.22
C ASP A 90 -2.02 6.76 17.65
N GLU A 91 -2.11 7.45 18.79
CA GLU A 91 -3.40 7.96 19.30
C GLU A 91 -4.00 9.05 18.40
N TYR A 92 -3.18 9.73 17.61
CA TYR A 92 -3.64 10.73 16.65
C TYR A 92 -4.20 10.07 15.39
N VAL A 93 -3.50 9.06 14.85
CA VAL A 93 -3.95 8.30 13.67
C VAL A 93 -5.26 7.55 13.95
N GLU A 94 -5.41 6.99 15.15
CA GLU A 94 -6.63 6.26 15.55
C GLU A 94 -7.86 7.16 15.67
N LYS A 95 -7.70 8.41 16.12
CA LYS A 95 -8.81 9.32 16.42
C LYS A 95 -9.21 10.21 15.26
N CYS A 96 -8.28 10.52 14.36
CA CYS A 96 -8.49 11.45 13.27
C CYS A 96 -8.86 10.70 11.98
N PRO A 97 -9.94 11.10 11.28
CA PRO A 97 -10.23 10.56 9.95
C PRO A 97 -9.02 10.72 9.02
N LEU A 98 -8.71 9.68 8.24
CA LEU A 98 -7.49 9.63 7.41
C LEU A 98 -7.33 10.83 6.45
N HIS A 99 -8.44 11.38 5.97
CA HIS A 99 -8.49 12.53 5.05
C HIS A 99 -8.27 13.88 5.75
N GLU A 100 -8.37 13.94 7.07
CA GLU A 100 -8.19 15.15 7.89
C GLU A 100 -6.80 15.21 8.55
N LEU A 101 -5.98 14.17 8.41
CA LEU A 101 -4.67 14.09 9.01
C LEU A 101 -3.77 15.25 8.55
N ARG A 102 -3.31 16.05 9.51
CA ARG A 102 -2.24 17.03 9.32
C ARG A 102 -0.88 16.35 9.23
N LEU A 103 -0.50 15.97 8.02
CA LEU A 103 0.69 15.16 7.72
C LEU A 103 2.03 15.85 8.03
N SER A 104 2.07 17.18 8.05
CA SER A 104 3.30 17.96 8.21
C SER A 104 3.37 18.75 9.52
N ASP A 105 2.43 18.52 10.45
CA ASP A 105 2.37 19.23 11.73
C ASP A 105 3.20 18.51 12.81
N PRO A 106 4.35 19.07 13.26
CA PRO A 106 5.24 18.40 14.19
C PRO A 106 4.61 18.06 15.55
N HIS A 107 3.53 18.72 15.96
CA HIS A 107 2.83 18.41 17.21
C HIS A 107 2.26 16.99 17.23
N ASN A 108 2.00 16.43 16.05
CA ASN A 108 1.43 15.10 15.87
C ASN A 108 2.50 14.03 15.61
N PHE A 109 3.79 14.39 15.56
CA PHE A 109 4.87 13.46 15.25
C PHE A 109 5.28 12.68 16.50
N LYS A 110 5.66 11.42 16.29
CA LYS A 110 6.44 10.65 17.28
C LYS A 110 7.78 11.35 17.53
N ASP A 111 8.37 11.14 18.69
CA ASP A 111 9.78 11.50 18.88
C ASP A 111 10.63 10.79 17.82
N LEU A 112 11.64 11.46 17.26
CA LEU A 112 12.48 10.92 16.18
C LEU A 112 13.14 9.56 16.54
N LYS A 113 13.40 9.32 17.83
CA LYS A 113 13.91 8.05 18.36
C LYS A 113 12.90 6.90 18.31
N ASN A 114 11.61 7.20 18.33
CA ASN A 114 10.50 6.24 18.37
C ASN A 114 9.83 6.05 16.99
N MET A 115 10.24 6.82 15.98
CA MET A 115 9.80 6.62 14.60
C MET A 115 10.37 5.32 14.02
N TYR A 116 9.63 4.70 13.11
CA TYR A 116 10.01 3.45 12.47
C TYR A 116 10.60 3.68 11.08
N PHE A 117 11.78 3.10 10.80
CA PHE A 117 12.48 3.26 9.51
C PHE A 117 12.77 1.92 8.81
N GLY A 118 12.22 0.81 9.31
CA GLY A 118 12.45 -0.54 8.80
C GLY A 118 13.42 -1.35 9.65
N ALA A 119 13.17 -2.66 9.76
CA ALA A 119 13.93 -3.54 10.63
C ALA A 119 15.44 -3.61 10.29
N ALA A 120 15.80 -3.56 9.01
CA ALA A 120 17.20 -3.59 8.58
C ALA A 120 17.98 -2.32 8.99
N VAL A 121 17.29 -1.16 9.02
CA VAL A 121 17.84 0.10 9.52
C VAL A 121 18.12 -0.03 11.02
N GLU A 122 17.12 -0.47 11.80
CA GLU A 122 17.28 -0.63 13.26
C GLU A 122 18.41 -1.60 13.62
N ALA A 123 18.51 -2.72 12.90
CA ALA A 123 19.58 -3.70 13.08
C ALA A 123 20.97 -3.11 12.80
N THR A 124 21.08 -2.24 11.78
CA THR A 124 22.34 -1.59 11.41
C THR A 124 22.73 -0.48 12.39
N LEU A 125 21.75 0.33 12.83
CA LEU A 125 21.99 1.40 13.79
C LEU A 125 22.34 0.89 15.20
N SER A 126 21.93 -0.34 15.54
CA SER A 126 22.23 -0.99 16.83
C SER A 126 23.66 -1.55 16.93
N GLN A 127 24.47 -1.54 15.87
CA GLN A 127 25.81 -2.14 15.88
C GLN A 127 26.85 -1.28 16.63
N PRO A 128 27.90 -1.89 17.23
CA PRO A 128 28.89 -1.18 18.06
C PRO A 128 29.76 -0.13 17.33
N HIS A 129 29.91 -0.24 16.01
CA HIS A 129 30.62 0.72 15.16
C HIS A 129 29.65 1.66 14.43
N SER A 130 28.58 2.07 15.11
CA SER A 130 27.48 2.80 14.51
C SER A 130 27.88 4.19 14.01
N ILE A 131 27.08 4.63 13.05
CA ILE A 131 27.10 5.96 12.46
C ILE A 131 27.10 7.03 13.55
N PRO A 132 27.86 8.13 13.42
CA PRO A 132 27.84 9.23 14.38
C PRO A 132 26.40 9.69 14.68
N PRO A 133 26.04 9.99 15.95
CA PRO A 133 24.66 10.33 16.32
C PRO A 133 24.03 11.45 15.49
N GLN A 134 24.83 12.49 15.17
CA GLN A 134 24.39 13.60 14.33
C GLN A 134 24.03 13.16 12.89
N ALA A 135 24.79 12.23 12.32
CA ALA A 135 24.51 11.68 11.00
C ALA A 135 23.29 10.75 11.02
N VAL A 136 23.04 10.04 12.13
CA VAL A 136 21.81 9.26 12.34
C VAL A 136 20.60 10.19 12.40
N GLU A 137 20.68 11.28 13.15
CA GLU A 137 19.61 12.28 13.23
C GLU A 137 19.28 12.88 11.86
N GLN A 138 20.31 13.31 11.10
CA GLN A 138 20.12 13.81 9.74
C GLN A 138 19.53 12.77 8.79
N PHE A 139 19.94 11.50 8.89
CA PHE A 139 19.34 10.40 8.16
C PHE A 139 17.85 10.26 8.49
N LYS A 140 17.49 10.22 9.78
CA LYS A 140 16.10 10.08 10.22
C LYS A 140 15.22 11.25 9.76
N LEU A 141 15.73 12.49 9.79
CA LEU A 141 15.03 13.66 9.27
C LEU A 141 14.77 13.55 7.76
N LYS A 142 15.75 13.10 6.96
CA LYS A 142 15.54 12.85 5.52
C LYS A 142 14.48 11.77 5.25
N CYS A 143 14.45 10.72 6.08
CA CYS A 143 13.43 9.68 5.97
C CYS A 143 12.05 10.18 6.41
N LEU A 144 11.98 11.06 7.42
CA LEU A 144 10.76 11.75 7.80
C LEU A 144 10.20 12.60 6.65
N ASP A 145 11.05 13.38 5.98
CA ASP A 145 10.65 14.16 4.79
C ASP A 145 10.08 13.25 3.69
N PHE A 146 10.71 12.09 3.48
CA PHE A 146 10.20 11.08 2.54
C PHE A 146 8.84 10.53 2.96
N TYR A 147 8.63 10.24 4.25
CA TYR A 147 7.34 9.78 4.76
C TYR A 147 6.23 10.81 4.56
N ILE A 148 6.51 12.07 4.93
CA ILE A 148 5.55 13.18 4.79
C ILE A 148 5.16 13.35 3.32
N GLU A 149 6.15 13.43 2.42
CA GLU A 149 5.89 13.61 1.00
C GLU A 149 5.15 12.41 0.41
N GLY A 150 5.53 11.19 0.75
CA GLY A 150 4.85 9.98 0.29
C GLY A 150 3.39 9.92 0.72
N ALA A 151 3.08 10.25 1.99
CA ALA A 151 1.70 10.33 2.48
C ALA A 151 0.91 11.43 1.77
N LEU A 152 1.50 12.61 1.55
CA LEU A 152 0.87 13.71 0.82
C LEU A 152 0.52 13.31 -0.63
N GLN A 153 1.43 12.59 -1.30
CA GLN A 153 1.22 12.15 -2.68
C GLN A 153 0.11 11.08 -2.78
N ILE A 154 -0.03 10.19 -1.79
CA ILE A 154 -1.16 9.26 -1.73
C ILE A 154 -2.48 10.02 -1.50
N SER A 155 -2.52 10.91 -0.50
CA SER A 155 -3.69 11.73 -0.16
C SER A 155 -4.18 12.59 -1.31
N LYS A 156 -3.26 13.16 -2.09
CA LYS A 156 -3.60 13.94 -3.28
C LYS A 156 -4.28 13.13 -4.40
N ARG A 157 -4.02 11.81 -4.48
CA ARG A 157 -4.46 10.96 -5.61
C ARG A 157 -5.66 10.09 -5.28
N PHE A 158 -5.90 9.80 -4.00
CA PHE A 158 -6.99 8.93 -3.59
C PHE A 158 -8.08 9.71 -2.84
N PRO A 159 -9.34 9.66 -3.29
CA PRO A 159 -10.43 10.39 -2.65
C PRO A 159 -10.95 9.61 -1.43
N PHE A 160 -10.27 9.76 -0.29
CA PHE A 160 -10.59 9.05 0.96
C PHE A 160 -12.01 9.31 1.50
N ASP A 161 -12.59 10.47 1.18
CA ASP A 161 -13.95 10.88 1.53
C ASP A 161 -15.03 10.31 0.58
N ASN A 162 -14.62 9.74 -0.55
CA ASN A 162 -15.55 9.20 -1.55
C ASN A 162 -16.09 7.83 -1.12
N LYS A 163 -17.33 7.84 -0.64
CA LYS A 163 -18.08 6.66 -0.19
C LYS A 163 -18.23 5.57 -1.26
N VAL A 164 -18.21 5.90 -2.55
CA VAL A 164 -18.35 4.89 -3.62
C VAL A 164 -17.23 3.86 -3.53
N PHE A 165 -15.98 4.30 -3.36
CA PHE A 165 -14.84 3.38 -3.27
C PHE A 165 -14.91 2.47 -2.05
N GLN A 166 -15.49 2.93 -0.96
CA GLN A 166 -15.75 2.10 0.22
C GLN A 166 -16.87 1.08 -0.05
N LEU A 167 -17.94 1.49 -0.74
CA LEU A 167 -19.07 0.62 -1.07
C LEU A 167 -18.74 -0.43 -2.13
N LEU A 168 -17.77 -0.19 -3.01
CA LEU A 168 -17.33 -1.13 -4.04
C LEU A 168 -16.70 -2.42 -3.47
N GLU A 169 -16.28 -2.42 -2.21
CA GLU A 169 -15.83 -3.64 -1.51
C GLU A 169 -16.94 -4.70 -1.45
N ALA A 170 -18.22 -4.31 -1.55
CA ALA A 170 -19.34 -5.24 -1.66
C ALA A 170 -19.22 -6.19 -2.87
N LEU A 171 -18.45 -5.83 -3.89
CA LEU A 171 -18.24 -6.65 -5.09
C LEU A 171 -17.15 -7.72 -4.91
N ASP A 172 -16.48 -7.79 -3.75
CA ASP A 172 -15.58 -8.90 -3.44
C ASP A 172 -16.41 -10.16 -3.07
N PRO A 173 -16.21 -11.31 -3.75
CA PRO A 173 -16.90 -12.55 -3.41
C PRO A 173 -16.73 -12.97 -1.95
N LYS A 174 -15.59 -12.66 -1.31
CA LYS A 174 -15.35 -12.96 0.10
C LYS A 174 -16.22 -12.10 1.03
N VAL A 175 -16.52 -10.86 0.62
CA VAL A 175 -17.40 -9.95 1.37
C VAL A 175 -18.85 -10.40 1.25
N VAL A 176 -19.24 -10.91 0.07
CA VAL A 176 -20.55 -11.53 -0.15
C VAL A 176 -20.72 -12.75 0.76
N GLU A 177 -19.69 -13.62 0.83
CA GLU A 177 -19.64 -14.80 1.69
C GLU A 177 -19.69 -14.47 3.18
N ALA A 178 -18.91 -13.47 3.61
CA ALA A 178 -18.92 -12.98 4.98
C ALA A 178 -20.26 -12.31 5.36
N LYS A 179 -21.15 -12.08 4.39
CA LYS A 179 -22.46 -11.46 4.58
C LYS A 179 -22.36 -10.06 5.20
N SER A 180 -21.22 -9.38 5.05
CA SER A 180 -20.94 -8.09 5.69
C SER A 180 -21.78 -6.94 5.12
N VAL A 181 -22.20 -7.03 3.85
CA VAL A 181 -23.03 -6.02 3.18
C VAL A 181 -24.47 -6.52 3.04
N PRO A 182 -25.43 -5.98 3.82
CA PRO A 182 -26.80 -6.49 3.84
C PRO A 182 -27.61 -6.13 2.59
N SER A 183 -27.27 -5.03 1.92
CA SER A 183 -27.99 -4.47 0.77
C SER A 183 -27.03 -3.75 -0.16
N LEU A 184 -27.28 -3.82 -1.48
CA LEU A 184 -26.55 -3.06 -2.49
C LEU A 184 -27.16 -1.68 -2.74
N ALA A 185 -28.33 -1.36 -2.18
CA ALA A 185 -29.01 -0.09 -2.40
C ALA A 185 -28.13 1.15 -2.19
N PRO A 186 -27.29 1.23 -1.13
CA PRO A 186 -26.37 2.36 -0.96
C PRO A 186 -25.41 2.55 -2.13
N LEU A 187 -24.89 1.46 -2.72
CA LEU A 187 -24.01 1.50 -3.87
C LEU A 187 -24.78 1.88 -5.15
N MET A 188 -25.93 1.23 -5.38
CA MET A 188 -26.76 1.44 -6.59
C MET A 188 -27.21 2.90 -6.74
N ASN A 189 -27.47 3.60 -5.63
CA ASN A 189 -27.85 5.01 -5.64
C ASN A 189 -26.80 5.95 -6.27
N TYR A 190 -25.53 5.54 -6.33
CA TYR A 190 -24.48 6.29 -7.01
C TYR A 190 -24.42 6.04 -8.52
N PHE A 191 -25.16 5.05 -9.04
CA PHE A 191 -25.13 4.65 -10.45
C PHE A 191 -26.53 4.65 -11.09
N PRO A 192 -27.23 5.80 -11.12
CA PRO A 192 -28.61 5.89 -11.64
C PRO A 192 -28.72 5.59 -13.15
N LEU A 193 -27.60 5.68 -13.88
CA LEU A 193 -27.53 5.31 -15.31
C LEU A 193 -27.47 3.78 -15.51
N LEU A 194 -27.03 3.03 -14.51
CA LEU A 194 -26.95 1.56 -14.54
C LEU A 194 -28.15 0.91 -13.87
N VAL A 195 -28.66 1.53 -12.79
CA VAL A 195 -29.77 1.00 -11.98
C VAL A 195 -30.89 2.02 -11.90
N SER A 196 -32.05 1.65 -12.41
CA SER A 196 -33.28 2.43 -12.26
C SER A 196 -34.00 2.12 -10.95
N ASN A 197 -34.84 3.04 -10.48
CA ASN A 197 -35.70 2.82 -9.31
C ASN A 197 -36.61 1.59 -9.46
N ALA A 198 -37.06 1.29 -10.68
CA ALA A 198 -37.89 0.12 -10.97
C ALA A 198 -37.14 -1.22 -10.78
N THR A 199 -35.82 -1.22 -10.97
CA THR A 199 -34.97 -2.42 -10.88
C THR A 199 -34.30 -2.60 -9.52
N LEU A 200 -34.29 -1.57 -8.67
CA LEU A 200 -33.56 -1.54 -7.39
C LEU A 200 -33.95 -2.72 -6.48
N GLN A 201 -35.25 -2.91 -6.24
CA GLN A 201 -35.73 -3.98 -5.36
C GLN A 201 -35.41 -5.37 -5.92
N LYS A 202 -35.50 -5.54 -7.24
CA LYS A 202 -35.17 -6.82 -7.90
C LYS A 202 -33.71 -7.19 -7.66
N ILE A 203 -32.79 -6.26 -7.94
CA ILE A 203 -31.35 -6.47 -7.75
C ILE A 203 -31.01 -6.73 -6.28
N ASP A 204 -31.60 -5.98 -5.34
CA ASP A 204 -31.33 -6.19 -3.91
C ASP A 204 -31.86 -7.55 -3.40
N THR A 205 -33.00 -8.01 -3.92
CA THR A 205 -33.50 -9.36 -3.65
C THR A 205 -32.56 -10.43 -4.19
N GLU A 206 -32.10 -10.30 -5.44
CA GLU A 206 -31.11 -11.21 -6.05
C GLU A 206 -29.80 -11.24 -5.23
N TRP A 207 -29.32 -10.08 -4.79
CA TRP A 207 -28.17 -9.95 -3.90
C TRP A 207 -28.34 -10.73 -2.59
N ARG A 208 -29.49 -10.57 -1.93
CA ARG A 208 -29.81 -11.30 -0.69
C ARG A 208 -29.87 -12.82 -0.91
N MET A 209 -30.39 -13.26 -2.06
CA MET A 209 -30.42 -14.68 -2.42
C MET A 209 -29.00 -15.22 -2.71
N LEU A 210 -28.18 -14.46 -3.44
CA LEU A 210 -26.80 -14.81 -3.75
C LEU A 210 -25.98 -15.06 -2.49
N ARG A 211 -26.10 -14.19 -1.48
CA ARG A 211 -25.42 -14.32 -0.18
C ARG A 211 -25.71 -15.64 0.54
N SER A 212 -26.80 -16.31 0.24
CA SER A 212 -27.12 -17.63 0.80
C SER A 212 -26.51 -18.81 0.04
N LYS A 213 -26.10 -18.59 -1.23
CA LYS A 213 -25.55 -19.63 -2.11
C LYS A 213 -24.04 -19.50 -2.36
N VAL A 214 -23.47 -18.34 -2.06
CA VAL A 214 -22.07 -17.99 -2.37
C VAL A 214 -21.04 -18.98 -1.83
N SER A 215 -21.18 -19.49 -0.60
CA SER A 215 -20.22 -20.44 -0.03
C SER A 215 -20.12 -21.73 -0.83
N THR A 216 -21.24 -22.24 -1.36
CA THR A 216 -21.23 -23.41 -2.24
C THR A 216 -20.54 -23.10 -3.58
N ILE A 217 -20.70 -21.88 -4.10
CA ILE A 217 -20.05 -21.45 -5.35
C ILE A 217 -18.54 -21.42 -5.17
N LEU A 218 -18.07 -20.80 -4.07
CA LEU A 218 -16.65 -20.64 -3.76
C LEU A 218 -15.98 -21.96 -3.38
N ALA A 219 -16.63 -22.79 -2.56
CA ALA A 219 -16.11 -24.11 -2.19
C ALA A 219 -15.87 -25.02 -3.41
N ASN A 220 -16.75 -24.94 -4.40
CA ASN A 220 -16.61 -25.69 -5.66
C ASN A 220 -15.58 -25.06 -6.62
N ASN A 221 -15.06 -23.86 -6.34
CA ASN A 221 -14.18 -23.11 -7.23
C ASN A 221 -13.16 -22.28 -6.41
N PRO A 222 -12.19 -22.91 -5.73
CA PRO A 222 -11.30 -22.22 -4.78
C PRO A 222 -10.43 -21.14 -5.42
N ASP A 223 -10.03 -21.30 -6.68
CA ASP A 223 -9.19 -20.35 -7.42
C ASP A 223 -10.00 -19.34 -8.26
N MET A 224 -11.28 -19.15 -7.93
CA MET A 224 -12.16 -18.26 -8.70
C MET A 224 -11.80 -16.79 -8.47
N THR A 225 -11.36 -16.13 -9.53
CA THR A 225 -11.17 -14.67 -9.52
C THR A 225 -12.52 -13.94 -9.38
N PRO A 226 -12.55 -12.73 -8.81
CA PRO A 226 -13.77 -11.91 -8.71
C PRO A 226 -14.53 -11.72 -10.03
N ILE A 227 -13.83 -11.52 -11.14
CA ILE A 227 -14.47 -11.39 -12.47
C ILE A 227 -15.19 -12.69 -12.86
N LYS A 228 -14.50 -13.84 -12.78
CA LYS A 228 -15.08 -15.16 -13.07
C LYS A 228 -16.28 -15.46 -12.16
N PHE A 229 -16.22 -15.02 -10.90
CA PHE A 229 -17.34 -15.12 -9.98
C PHE A 229 -18.56 -14.37 -10.50
N TRP A 230 -18.42 -13.09 -10.85
CA TRP A 230 -19.53 -12.29 -11.36
C TRP A 230 -20.06 -12.76 -12.71
N VAL A 231 -19.19 -13.25 -13.60
CA VAL A 231 -19.62 -13.91 -14.86
C VAL A 231 -20.47 -15.13 -14.54
N LYS A 232 -20.06 -15.98 -13.59
CA LYS A 232 -20.83 -17.15 -13.19
C LYS A 232 -22.19 -16.77 -12.59
N VAL A 233 -22.22 -15.76 -11.72
CA VAL A 233 -23.48 -15.23 -11.15
C VAL A 233 -24.40 -14.71 -12.25
N SER A 234 -23.87 -14.01 -13.27
CA SER A 234 -24.68 -13.44 -14.35
C SER A 234 -25.44 -14.47 -15.20
N VAL A 235 -24.93 -15.71 -15.27
CA VAL A 235 -25.58 -16.80 -16.00
C VAL A 235 -26.39 -17.73 -15.09
N MET A 236 -26.43 -17.47 -13.78
CA MET A 236 -27.27 -18.24 -12.87
C MET A 236 -28.73 -17.87 -13.10
N THR A 237 -29.52 -18.85 -13.51
CA THR A 237 -30.97 -18.74 -13.46
C THR A 237 -31.46 -19.16 -12.09
N ALA A 238 -32.54 -18.54 -11.61
CA ALA A 238 -33.38 -19.23 -10.66
C ALA A 238 -33.85 -20.52 -11.35
N GLY A 239 -33.82 -21.66 -10.69
CA GLY A 239 -34.16 -22.96 -11.29
C GLY A 239 -35.66 -23.12 -11.58
N ASP A 240 -36.38 -22.02 -11.77
CA ASP A 240 -37.83 -21.92 -11.95
C ASP A 240 -38.27 -21.88 -13.42
N GLY A 241 -37.34 -21.77 -14.37
CA GLY A 241 -37.64 -21.97 -15.80
C GLY A 241 -38.61 -20.95 -16.39
N THR A 242 -38.71 -19.76 -15.79
CA THR A 242 -39.49 -18.61 -16.28
C THR A 242 -38.61 -17.42 -16.59
#